data_AF-A0A7R8ZZT3-F1
#
_entry.id   AF-A0A7R8ZZT3-F1
#
_cell.length_a   1.000
_cell.length_b   1.000
_cell.length_c   1.000
_cell.angle_alpha   90.00
_cell.angle_beta   90.00
_cell.angle_gamma   90.00
#
_symmetry.space_group_name_H-M   'P 1'
#
loop_
_entity.id
_entity.type
_entity.pdbx_description
1 polymer ?
#
loop_
_entity_poly.entity_id
_entity_poly.type
_entity_poly.pdbx_seq_one_letter_code
_entity_poly.pdbx_strand_id
1 'polypeptide(L)'
;MDERKDFTLDVVNFGGLPDYVREVKAEGIHFTVILDPELVFDFSENYPAAMRGDQADAFIKWPDQSLVPEDQEPWAKDYMVGWLWPANKTVWPDFFKQSARD
;
A
#
# COMPACT_ATOMS: atom_id res chain seq x y z
N MET A 1 -6.33 4.62 -8.93
CA MET A 1 -5.36 3.58 -8.52
C MET A 1 -5.76 2.28 -9.17
N ASP A 2 -4.79 1.52 -9.67
CA ASP A 2 -5.01 0.18 -10.23
C ASP A 2 -5.47 -0.76 -9.11
N GLU A 3 -6.65 -1.36 -9.28
CA GLU A 3 -7.27 -2.24 -8.27
C GLU A 3 -7.34 -1.64 -6.85
N ARG A 4 -7.38 -0.31 -6.73
CA ARG A 4 -7.37 0.43 -5.46
C ARG A 4 -6.06 0.26 -4.65
N LYS A 5 -4.96 -0.13 -5.30
CA LYS A 5 -3.62 -0.18 -4.68
C LYS A 5 -2.98 1.21 -4.67
N ASP A 6 -2.54 1.64 -3.50
CA ASP A 6 -1.74 2.85 -3.34
C ASP A 6 -0.52 2.87 -4.26
N PHE A 7 -0.10 4.06 -4.69
CA PHE A 7 1.06 4.27 -5.59
C PHE A 7 0.97 3.61 -6.97
N THR A 8 -0.22 3.26 -7.45
CA THR A 8 -0.43 2.70 -8.79
C THR A 8 -1.32 3.57 -9.68
N LEU A 9 -1.17 3.42 -11.00
CA LEU A 9 -2.02 4.03 -12.00
C LEU A 9 -2.82 2.96 -12.74
N ASP A 10 -4.15 3.08 -12.74
CA ASP A 10 -5.00 2.29 -13.61
C ASP A 10 -4.83 2.79 -15.05
N VAL A 11 -4.03 2.09 -15.85
CA VAL A 11 -3.72 2.51 -17.23
C VAL A 11 -4.89 2.32 -18.19
N VAL A 12 -5.88 1.49 -17.84
CA VAL A 12 -7.06 1.23 -18.67
C VAL A 12 -8.03 2.41 -18.58
N ASN A 13 -8.35 2.84 -17.36
CA ASN A 13 -9.33 3.90 -17.12
C ASN A 13 -8.70 5.29 -16.97
N PHE A 14 -7.44 5.37 -16.54
CA PHE A 14 -6.76 6.63 -16.19
C PHE A 14 -5.39 6.81 -16.88
N GLY A 15 -5.12 6.11 -17.98
CA GLY A 15 -3.83 6.20 -18.69
C GLY A 15 -3.41 7.63 -19.11
N GLY A 16 -4.37 8.53 -19.38
CA GLY A 16 -4.13 9.94 -19.71
C GLY A 16 -3.97 10.88 -18.52
N LEU A 17 -4.12 10.40 -17.27
CA LEU A 17 -4.06 11.23 -16.07
C LEU A 17 -2.73 12.02 -15.95
N PRO A 18 -1.55 11.45 -16.25
CA PRO A 18 -0.30 12.21 -16.17
C PRO A 18 -0.26 13.43 -17.09
N ASP A 19 -0.89 13.34 -18.26
CA ASP A 19 -0.89 14.41 -19.26
C ASP A 19 -1.86 15.52 -18.84
N TYR A 20 -3.07 15.12 -18.41
CA TYR A 20 -4.06 16.03 -17.84
C TYR A 20 -3.51 16.81 -16.63
N VAL A 21 -2.81 16.14 -15.71
CA VAL A 21 -2.19 16.81 -14.54
C VAL A 21 -1.14 17.84 -14.98
N ARG A 22 -0.39 17.60 -16.06
CA ARG A 22 0.56 18.59 -16.58
C ARG A 22 -0.14 19.80 -17.19
N GLU A 23 -1.22 19.57 -17.92
CA GLU A 23 -2.05 20.62 -18.54
C GLU A 23 -2.63 21.56 -17.46
N VAL A 24 -3.37 21.02 -16.49
CA VAL A 24 -4.04 21.85 -15.47
C VAL A 24 -3.03 22.57 -14.57
N LYS A 25 -1.86 21.97 -14.30
CA LYS A 25 -0.78 22.65 -13.56
C LYS A 25 -0.18 23.80 -14.34
N ALA A 26 -0.08 23.73 -15.68
CA ALA A 26 0.37 24.83 -16.51
C ALA A 26 -0.61 26.02 -16.49
N GLU A 27 -1.89 25.75 -16.20
CA GLU A 27 -2.94 26.75 -16.00
C GLU A 27 -3.01 27.28 -14.56
N GLY A 28 -2.15 26.81 -13.65
CA GLY A 28 -2.10 27.24 -12.25
C GLY A 28 -3.02 26.46 -11.31
N ILE A 29 -3.60 25.34 -11.74
CA ILE A 29 -4.44 24.48 -10.90
C ILE A 29 -3.57 23.50 -10.10
N HIS A 30 -3.91 23.34 -8.82
CA HIS A 30 -3.30 22.33 -7.95
C HIS A 30 -4.05 21.00 -8.04
N PHE A 31 -3.29 19.90 -8.07
CA PHE A 31 -3.81 18.54 -8.09
C PHE A 31 -3.31 17.78 -6.86
N THR A 32 -4.23 17.13 -6.15
CA THR A 32 -3.96 16.34 -4.94
C THR A 32 -4.55 14.94 -5.14
N VAL A 33 -3.84 13.93 -4.64
CA VAL A 33 -4.31 12.54 -4.61
C VAL A 33 -4.65 12.14 -3.18
N ILE A 34 -5.63 11.25 -3.03
CA ILE A 34 -5.81 10.49 -1.80
C ILE A 34 -4.76 9.37 -1.76
N LEU A 35 -4.29 9.05 -0.56
CA LEU A 35 -3.49 7.87 -0.23
C LEU A 35 -4.12 7.26 1.02
N ASP A 36 -4.36 5.97 0.98
CA ASP A 36 -4.90 5.22 2.12
C ASP A 36 -3.73 4.59 2.91
N PRO A 37 -3.87 4.37 4.22
CA PRO A 37 -2.76 3.86 5.03
C PRO A 37 -2.39 2.40 4.71
N GLU A 38 -3.33 1.59 4.23
CA GLU A 38 -3.12 0.16 4.02
C GLU A 38 -2.47 -0.17 2.67
N LEU A 39 -1.69 -1.25 2.63
CA LEU A 39 -1.13 -1.80 1.40
C LEU A 39 -1.63 -3.23 1.22
N VAL A 40 -1.93 -3.63 -0.02
CA VAL A 40 -2.14 -5.05 -0.35
C VAL A 40 -0.91 -5.85 0.09
N PHE A 41 -1.14 -6.99 0.75
CA PHE A 41 -0.10 -7.89 1.25
C PHE A 41 0.58 -8.73 0.14
N ASP A 42 0.98 -8.06 -0.95
CA ASP A 42 1.78 -8.62 -2.04
C ASP A 42 3.23 -8.13 -1.88
N PHE A 43 4.07 -8.97 -1.29
CA PHE A 43 5.49 -8.65 -1.06
C PHE A 43 6.40 -9.00 -2.24
N SER A 44 5.84 -9.18 -3.45
CA SER A 44 6.60 -9.44 -4.67
C SER A 44 7.06 -8.14 -5.36
N GLU A 45 7.93 -8.29 -6.37
CA GLU A 45 8.39 -7.17 -7.20
C GLU A 45 7.26 -6.48 -7.98
N ASN A 46 6.11 -7.13 -8.14
CA ASN A 46 4.94 -6.54 -8.80
C ASN A 46 4.29 -5.43 -7.98
N TYR A 47 4.52 -5.38 -6.66
CA TYR A 47 4.03 -4.31 -5.81
C TYR A 47 5.13 -3.73 -4.89
N PRO A 48 6.00 -2.86 -5.44
CA PRO A 48 7.18 -2.36 -4.74
C PRO A 48 6.91 -1.65 -3.41
N ALA A 49 5.71 -1.05 -3.25
CA ALA A 49 5.35 -0.39 -2.01
C ALA A 49 5.31 -1.38 -0.84
N ALA A 50 4.59 -2.48 -1.00
CA ALA A 50 4.49 -3.52 0.03
C ALA A 50 5.81 -4.29 0.19
N MET A 51 6.51 -4.59 -0.90
CA MET A 51 7.83 -5.24 -0.85
C MET A 51 8.85 -4.43 -0.04
N ARG A 52 8.94 -3.10 -0.25
CA ARG A 52 9.85 -2.24 0.52
C ARG A 52 9.45 -2.17 2.00
N GLY A 53 8.15 -2.08 2.29
CA GLY A 53 7.65 -2.12 3.66
C GLY A 53 8.02 -3.42 4.38
N ASP A 54 7.98 -4.55 3.67
CA ASP A 54 8.40 -5.84 4.23
C ASP A 54 9.91 -5.89 4.51
N GLN A 55 10.72 -5.42 3.56
CA GLN A 55 12.19 -5.35 3.71
C GLN A 55 12.62 -4.44 4.86
N ALA A 56 11.86 -3.39 5.14
CA ALA A 56 12.13 -2.44 6.20
C ALA A 56 11.55 -2.84 7.57
N ASP A 57 10.75 -3.92 7.66
CA ASP A 57 9.95 -4.23 8.85
C ASP A 57 9.07 -3.02 9.30
N ALA A 58 8.35 -2.46 8.33
CA ALA A 58 7.55 -1.25 8.51
C ALA A 58 6.12 -1.53 9.03
N PHE A 59 5.63 -2.77 8.96
CA PHE A 59 4.22 -3.06 9.24
C PHE A 59 3.94 -3.33 10.73
N ILE A 60 2.67 -3.15 11.10
CA ILE A 60 2.11 -3.51 12.40
C ILE A 60 2.11 -5.04 12.54
N LYS A 61 2.54 -5.52 13.70
CA LYS A 61 2.71 -6.94 14.02
C LYS A 61 1.86 -7.35 15.22
N TRP A 62 1.50 -8.62 15.27
CA TRP A 62 1.05 -9.25 16.51
C TRP A 62 2.17 -9.15 17.57
N PRO A 63 1.83 -8.87 18.84
CA PRO A 63 2.85 -8.71 19.88
C PRO A 63 3.50 -10.04 20.30
N ASP A 64 2.91 -11.17 19.93
CA ASP A 64 3.41 -12.51 20.18
C ASP A 64 2.95 -13.48 19.06
N GLN A 65 3.79 -14.47 18.72
CA GLN A 65 3.49 -15.47 17.68
C GLN A 65 2.25 -16.31 17.99
N SER A 66 1.96 -16.56 19.27
CA SER A 66 0.76 -17.31 19.69
C SER A 66 -0.55 -16.58 19.43
N LEU A 67 -0.50 -15.29 19.08
CA LEU A 67 -1.66 -14.47 18.75
C LEU A 67 -1.89 -14.36 17.24
N VAL A 68 -0.98 -14.84 16.41
CA VAL A 68 -1.17 -14.90 14.96
C VAL A 68 -2.29 -15.91 14.67
N PRO A 69 -3.36 -15.54 13.94
CA PRO A 69 -4.43 -16.47 13.60
C PRO A 69 -3.91 -17.72 12.89
N GLU A 70 -4.39 -18.90 13.30
CA GLU A 70 -3.94 -20.18 12.74
C GLU A 70 -4.22 -20.29 11.22
N ASP A 71 -5.20 -19.56 10.72
CA ASP A 71 -5.60 -19.50 9.31
C ASP A 71 -4.99 -18.31 8.54
N GLN A 72 -4.07 -17.56 9.17
CA GLN A 72 -3.33 -16.50 8.49
C GLN A 72 -2.38 -17.09 7.44
N GLU A 73 -2.28 -16.40 6.31
CA GLU A 73 -1.38 -16.77 5.24
C GLU A 73 0.09 -16.82 5.73
N PRO A 74 0.85 -17.90 5.48
CA PRO A 74 2.22 -18.03 5.99
C PRO A 74 3.16 -16.90 5.54
N TRP A 75 2.93 -16.34 4.35
CA TRP A 75 3.74 -15.24 3.82
C TRP A 75 3.43 -13.88 4.45
N ALA A 76 2.33 -13.75 5.21
CA ALA A 76 2.04 -12.56 6.01
C ALA A 76 2.89 -12.49 7.28
N LYS A 77 3.69 -13.52 7.60
CA LYS A 77 4.57 -13.58 8.77
C LYS A 77 3.76 -13.31 10.05
N ASP A 78 4.26 -12.42 10.91
CA ASP A 78 3.60 -11.94 12.12
C ASP A 78 2.87 -10.61 11.93
N TYR A 79 2.71 -10.14 10.70
CA TYR A 79 1.96 -8.91 10.43
C TYR A 79 0.47 -9.09 10.76
N MET A 80 -0.15 -8.02 11.21
CA MET A 80 -1.60 -7.96 11.33
C MET A 80 -2.21 -7.74 9.93
N VAL A 81 -3.08 -8.66 9.51
CA VAL A 81 -3.77 -8.60 8.21
C VAL A 81 -5.23 -8.17 8.36
N GLY A 82 -5.71 -7.38 7.40
CA GLY A 82 -7.09 -6.89 7.39
C GLY A 82 -7.66 -6.76 5.98
N TRP A 83 -8.83 -6.12 5.89
CA TRP A 83 -9.52 -5.85 4.62
C TRP A 83 -9.89 -4.37 4.55
N LEU A 84 -9.69 -3.77 3.38
CA LEU A 84 -10.19 -2.43 3.07
C LEU A 84 -10.59 -2.34 1.59
N TRP A 85 -10.25 -1.25 0.91
CA TRP A 85 -10.63 -0.99 -0.48
C TRP A 85 -10.10 -2.01 -1.49
N PRO A 86 -8.82 -2.46 -1.44
CA PRO A 86 -8.31 -3.40 -2.41
C PRO A 86 -9.05 -4.74 -2.37
N ALA A 87 -9.09 -5.45 -3.51
CA ALA A 87 -9.76 -6.75 -3.62
C ALA A 87 -9.04 -7.89 -2.88
N ASN A 88 -7.99 -7.59 -2.12
CA ASN A 88 -7.13 -8.55 -1.46
C ASN A 88 -6.83 -8.10 -0.02
N LYS A 89 -6.31 -9.01 0.81
CA LYS A 89 -5.90 -8.69 2.19
C LYS A 89 -4.84 -7.60 2.22
N THR A 90 -4.80 -6.87 3.33
CA THR A 90 -3.97 -5.68 3.49
C THR A 90 -3.15 -5.76 4.76
N VAL A 91 -1.99 -5.10 4.73
CA VAL A 91 -1.11 -4.84 5.87
C VAL A 91 -1.01 -3.33 6.11
N TRP A 92 -0.62 -2.96 7.32
CA TRP A 92 -0.70 -1.59 7.80
C TRP A 92 0.67 -1.12 8.26
N PRO A 93 1.25 -0.07 7.67
CA PRO A 93 2.47 0.54 8.16
C PRO A 93 2.28 1.06 9.59
N ASP A 94 3.26 0.82 10.44
CA ASP A 94 3.34 1.42 11.75
C ASP A 94 4.07 2.77 11.63
N PHE A 95 3.32 3.85 11.45
CA PHE A 95 3.86 5.20 11.28
C PHE A 95 4.64 5.72 12.50
N PHE A 96 4.68 5.01 13.62
CA PHE A 96 5.57 5.33 14.74
C PHE A 96 6.97 4.73 14.59
N LYS A 97 7.16 3.74 13.70
CA LYS A 97 8.48 3.18 13.41
C LYS A 97 9.26 4.10 12.47
N GLN A 98 10.55 4.28 12.78
CA GLN A 98 11.48 4.97 11.87
C GLN A 98 11.57 4.25 10.52
N SER A 99 11.49 2.91 10.50
CA SER A 99 11.50 2.12 9.27
C SER A 99 10.29 2.32 8.36
N ALA A 100 9.17 2.84 8.88
CA ALA A 100 7.99 3.18 8.08
C ALA A 100 8.03 4.61 7.54
N ARG A 101 8.98 5.43 8.01
CA ARG A 101 9.14 6.83 7.62
C ARG A 101 10.06 7.02 6.43
N ASP A 102 11.10 6.19 6.33
CA ASP A 102 12.22 6.32 5.38
C ASP A 102 11.99 5.46 4.12
#